data_AF-A0A7C1FLQ1-F1
#
_entry.id   AF-A0A7C1FLQ1-F1
#
_cell.length_a   1.000
_cell.length_b   1.000
_cell.length_c   1.000
_cell.angle_alpha   90.00
_cell.angle_beta   90.00
_cell.angle_gamma   90.00
#
_symmetry.space_group_name_H-M   'P 1'
#
loop_
_entity.id
_entity.type
_entity.pdbx_description
1 polymer ?
#
loop_
_entity_poly.entity_id
_entity_poly.type
_entity_poly.pdbx_seq_one_letter_code
_entity_poly.pdbx_strand_id
1 'polypeptide(L)' 'MRPWILAETNYGTVRHLKYEVAVLPLGATEPHNLHLPYSSDTLEADLIGQRICEAAWQRG' A
#
# COMPACT_ATOMS: atom_id res chain seq x y z
N MET A 1 6.51 -5.93 -12.00
CA MET A 1 5.81 -6.30 -10.76
C MET A 1 6.52 -5.62 -9.61
N ARG A 2 5.83 -4.80 -8.81
CA ARG A 2 6.43 -4.10 -7.67
C ARG A 2 6.47 -5.06 -6.48
N PRO A 3 7.64 -5.58 -6.06
CA PRO A 3 7.71 -6.62 -5.02
C PRO A 3 7.27 -6.13 -3.64
N TRP A 4 7.22 -4.82 -3.42
CA TRP A 4 6.75 -4.21 -2.18
C TRP A 4 5.23 -3.98 -2.12
N ILE A 5 4.47 -4.35 -3.17
CA ILE A 5 3.00 -4.31 -3.17
C ILE A 5 2.47 -5.74 -3.24
N LEU A 6 1.90 -6.21 -2.13
CA LEU A 6 1.45 -7.59 -1.99
C LEU A 6 0.41 -7.98 -3.05
N ALA A 7 -0.53 -7.08 -3.36
CA ALA A 7 -1.59 -7.29 -4.35
C ALA A 7 -1.07 -7.44 -5.79
N GLU A 8 0.15 -6.99 -6.08
CA GLU A 8 0.76 -7.12 -7.41
C GLU A 8 1.68 -8.33 -7.52
N THR A 9 2.01 -8.99 -6.42
CA THR A 9 2.98 -10.08 -6.41
C THR A 9 2.34 -11.44 -6.10
N ASN A 10 3.17 -12.47 -6.00
CA ASN A 10 2.74 -13.84 -5.75
C ASN A 10 3.67 -14.53 -4.76
N TYR A 11 3.20 -15.64 -4.21
CA TYR A 11 3.95 -16.42 -3.22
C TYR A 11 5.31 -16.90 -3.73
N GLY A 12 5.41 -17.23 -5.03
CA GLY A 12 6.66 -17.65 -5.66
C GLY A 12 7.75 -16.57 -5.59
N THR A 13 7.38 -15.30 -5.73
CA THR A 13 8.32 -14.18 -5.56
C THR A 13 8.57 -13.87 -4.09
N VAL A 14 7.52 -13.73 -3.29
CA VAL A 14 7.60 -13.30 -1.87
C VAL A 14 8.47 -14.25 -1.04
N ARG A 15 8.40 -15.56 -1.27
CA ARG A 15 9.17 -16.56 -0.51
C ARG A 15 10.70 -16.46 -0.68
N HIS A 16 11.18 -15.71 -1.67
CA HIS A 16 12.61 -15.53 -1.96
C HIS A 16 13.13 -14.14 -1.56
N LEU A 17 12.25 -13.26 -1.07
CA LEU A 17 12.59 -11.91 -0.65
C LEU A 17 12.54 -11.80 0.87
N LYS A 18 13.43 -11.00 1.45
CA LYS A 18 13.41 -10.67 2.88
C LYS A 18 12.67 -9.36 3.06
N TYR A 19 11.60 -9.38 3.86
CA TYR A 19 10.88 -8.18 4.28
C TYR A 19 11.12 -7.97 5.78
N GLU A 20 11.35 -6.73 6.17
CA GLU A 20 11.65 -6.36 7.57
C GLU A 20 10.49 -5.60 8.23
N VAL A 21 9.64 -4.97 7.42
CA VAL A 21 8.48 -4.19 7.88
C VAL A 21 7.31 -4.49 6.94
N ALA A 22 6.11 -4.60 7.51
CA ALA A 22 4.85 -4.61 6.78
C ALA A 22 4.11 -3.29 7.02
N VAL A 23 3.62 -2.68 5.94
CA VAL A 23 2.74 -1.52 6.00
C VAL A 23 1.34 -1.98 5.63
N LEU A 24 0.38 -1.75 6.53
CA LEU A 24 -1.03 -2.02 6.32
C LEU A 24 -1.77 -0.69 6.21
N PRO A 25 -2.10 -0.22 5.00
CA PRO A 25 -3.02 0.89 4.83
C PRO A 25 -4.35 0.56 5.51
N LEU A 26 -4.86 1.50 6.30
CA LEU A 26 -6.17 1.39 6.94
C LEU A 26 -6.97 2.63 6.55
N GLY A 27 -8.13 2.41 5.94
CA GLY A 27 -9.07 3.46 5.59
C GLY A 27 -10.45 3.20 6.17
N ALA A 28 -11.42 3.97 5.70
CA ALA A 28 -12.83 3.82 6.02
C ALA A 28 -13.70 3.92 4.75
N THR A 29 -14.96 3.50 4.91
CA THR A 29 -16.05 3.76 3.97
C THR A 29 -16.97 4.77 4.65
N GLU A 30 -16.74 6.06 4.41
CA GLU A 30 -17.44 7.13 5.14
C GLU A 30 -17.68 8.39 4.28
N PRO A 31 -18.78 9.13 4.52
CA PRO A 31 -19.11 10.30 3.72
C PRO A 31 -18.11 11.43 3.91
N HIS A 32 -17.47 11.85 2.82
CA HIS A 32 -16.54 12.97 2.80
C HIS A 32 -17.18 14.20 2.11
N ASN A 33 -18.20 14.78 2.73
CA ASN A 33 -18.98 15.89 2.15
C ASN A 33 -19.62 15.49 0.78
N LEU A 34 -20.11 16.46 0.00
CA LEU A 34 -20.86 16.24 -1.24
C LEU A 34 -19.98 16.03 -2.49
N HIS A 35 -18.65 16.13 -2.38
CA HIS A 35 -17.74 16.19 -3.53
C HIS A 35 -16.60 15.17 -3.49
N LEU A 36 -16.36 14.51 -2.35
CA LEU A 36 -15.33 13.48 -2.24
C LEU A 36 -15.95 12.08 -2.13
N PRO A 37 -15.23 11.04 -2.59
CA PRO A 37 -15.70 9.67 -2.53
C PRO A 37 -15.73 9.12 -1.10
N TYR A 38 -16.56 8.09 -0.88
CA TYR A 38 -16.63 7.38 0.41
C TYR A 38 -15.32 6.68 0.80
N SER A 39 -14.45 6.43 -0.17
CA SER A 39 -13.19 5.70 0.00
C SER A 39 -11.98 6.63 0.15
N SER A 40 -12.19 7.93 0.44
CA SER A 40 -11.11 8.92 0.47
C SER A 40 -9.94 8.45 1.36
N ASP A 41 -10.22 8.03 2.59
CA ASP A 41 -9.22 7.48 3.52
C ASP A 41 -8.45 6.29 2.95
N THR A 42 -9.15 5.38 2.26
CA THR A 42 -8.52 4.19 1.67
C THR A 42 -7.59 4.59 0.53
N LEU A 43 -8.03 5.48 -0.36
CA LEU A 43 -7.24 5.95 -1.50
C LEU A 43 -5.99 6.71 -1.07
N GLU A 44 -6.11 7.58 -0.05
CA GLU A 44 -4.98 8.34 0.49
C GLU A 44 -3.99 7.42 1.22
N ALA A 45 -4.48 6.54 2.10
CA ALA A 45 -3.64 5.59 2.82
C ALA A 45 -2.90 4.64 1.86
N ASP A 46 -3.58 4.14 0.82
CA ASP A 46 -2.96 3.29 -0.20
C ASP A 46 -1.88 4.04 -0.98
N LEU A 47 -2.16 5.28 -1.41
CA LEU A 47 -1.19 6.08 -2.14
C LEU A 47 0.07 6.34 -1.29
N ILE A 48 -0.10 6.77 -0.04
CA ILE A 48 1.01 7.03 0.86
C ILE A 48 1.76 5.73 1.17
N GLY A 49 1.04 4.66 1.51
CA GLY A 49 1.60 3.34 1.81
C GLY A 49 2.47 2.80 0.66
N GLN A 50 2.00 2.91 -0.58
CA GLN A 50 2.77 2.51 -1.76
C GLN A 50 4.05 3.33 -1.91
N ARG A 51 3.98 4.65 -1.71
CA ARG A 51 5.13 5.56 -1.87
C ARG A 51 6.20 5.35 -0.80
N ILE A 52 5.80 5.14 0.46
CA ILE A 52 6.78 4.90 1.54
C ILE A 52 7.47 3.54 1.36
N CYS A 53 6.73 2.50 0.94
CA CYS A 53 7.31 1.19 0.65
C CYS A 53 8.24 1.24 -0.55
N GLU A 54 7.89 1.98 -1.60
CA GLU A 54 8.77 2.23 -2.75
C GLU A 54 10.06 2.93 -2.33
N ALA A 55 9.96 4.02 -1.56
CA ALA A 55 11.13 4.76 -1.09
C ALA A 55 12.02 3.94 -0.15
N ALA A 56 11.44 3.12 0.74
CA ALA A 56 12.20 2.21 1.60
C ALA A 56 12.92 1.15 0.76
N TRP A 57 12.21 0.52 -0.18
CA TRP A 57 12.79 -0.50 -1.06
C TRP A 57 13.98 0.01 -1.88
N GLN A 58 13.90 1.26 -2.39
CA GLN A 58 14.98 1.88 -3.14
C GLN A 58 16.24 2.18 -2.30
N ARG A 59 16.11 2.26 -0.98
CA ARG A 59 17.23 2.53 -0.06
C ARG A 59 17.98 1.27 0.39
N GLY A 60 17.45 0.08 0.06
CA GLY A 60 17.92 -1.20 0.57
C GLY A 60 17.53 -1.43 2.02
#